data_AF-A0A660ULA0-F1
#
_entry.id   AF-A0A660ULA0-F1
#
_cell.length_a   1.000
_cell.length_b   1.000
_cell.length_c   1.000
_cell.angle_alpha   90.00
_cell.angle_beta   90.00
_cell.angle_gamma   90.00
#
_symmetry.space_group_name_H-M   'P 1'
#
loop_
_entity.id
_entity.type
_entity.pdbx_description
1 polymer ?
#
loop_
_entity_poly.entity_id
_entity_poly.type
_entity_poly.pdbx_seq_one_letter_code
_entity_poly.pdbx_strand_id
1 'polypeptide(L)'
;MNEYSFNNFLERMSREDYPDIIKKARREGANLEKSSSNTKGCVERRKRGSLELSNKIGSFLFFMQNGIKPSGASDDEFNKYKVVVQALVDKNQMKTEALKMFDKIEAKD
;
A
#
# COMPACT_ATOMS: atom_id res chain seq x y z
N MET A 1 5.19 0.22 19.17
CA MET A 1 5.03 0.02 17.71
C MET A 1 3.71 0.65 17.29
N ASN A 2 3.69 1.45 16.23
CA ASN A 2 2.46 2.08 15.73
C ASN A 2 1.66 1.05 14.93
N GLU A 3 0.47 0.67 15.42
CA GLU A 3 -0.41 -0.35 14.82
C GLU A 3 -0.81 0.04 13.38
N TYR A 4 -0.86 1.34 13.07
CA TYR A 4 -1.29 1.87 11.78
C TYR A 4 -0.12 2.30 10.86
N SER A 5 1.02 1.59 10.93
CA SER A 5 2.19 1.87 10.08
C SER A 5 2.02 1.32 8.66
N PHE A 6 1.95 2.23 7.68
CA PHE A 6 1.91 1.86 6.26
C PHE A 6 3.18 1.14 5.79
N ASN A 7 4.36 1.50 6.34
CA ASN A 7 5.61 0.80 6.02
C ASN A 7 5.57 -0.66 6.49
N ASN A 8 5.00 -0.94 7.67
CA ASN A 8 4.85 -2.30 8.17
C ASN A 8 3.86 -3.11 7.32
N PHE A 9 2.85 -2.45 6.75
CA PHE A 9 1.97 -3.07 5.77
C PHE A 9 2.73 -3.47 4.50
N LEU A 10 3.52 -2.56 3.92
CA LEU A 10 4.30 -2.84 2.71
C LEU A 10 5.36 -3.92 2.93
N GLU A 11 6.04 -3.92 4.09
CA GLU A 11 6.99 -4.96 4.46
C GLU A 11 6.32 -6.34 4.49
N ARG A 12 5.12 -6.44 5.09
CA ARG A 12 4.35 -7.70 5.08
C ARG A 12 3.99 -8.10 3.65
N MET A 13 3.50 -7.17 2.82
CA MET A 13 3.13 -7.46 1.44
C MET A 13 4.32 -7.89 0.57
N SER A 14 5.53 -7.36 0.83
CA SER A 14 6.74 -7.75 0.08
C SER A 14 7.09 -9.24 0.20
N ARG A 15 6.64 -9.89 1.28
CA ARG A 15 6.87 -11.32 1.52
C ARG A 15 5.85 -12.21 0.81
N GLU A 16 4.77 -11.64 0.30
CA GLU A 16 3.64 -12.33 -0.32
C GLU A 16 3.78 -12.43 -1.83
N ASP A 17 2.99 -13.32 -2.44
CA ASP A 17 2.89 -13.42 -3.89
C ASP A 17 1.82 -12.47 -4.43
N TYR A 18 1.94 -12.06 -5.69
CA TYR A 18 1.07 -11.10 -6.34
C TYR A 18 -0.44 -11.32 -6.09
N PRO A 19 -1.02 -12.51 -6.32
CA PRO A 19 -2.44 -12.73 -6.03
C PRO A 19 -2.79 -12.58 -4.54
N ASP A 20 -1.89 -12.98 -3.64
CA ASP A 20 -2.09 -12.86 -2.20
C ASP A 20 -1.97 -11.41 -1.72
N ILE A 21 -1.11 -10.60 -2.33
CA ILE A 21 -1.03 -9.15 -2.06
C ILE A 21 -2.38 -8.50 -2.32
N ILE A 22 -2.99 -8.74 -3.49
CA ILE A 22 -4.31 -8.18 -3.84
C ILE A 22 -5.37 -8.60 -2.82
N LYS A 23 -5.42 -9.90 -2.50
CA LYS A 23 -6.38 -10.46 -1.55
C LYS A 23 -6.21 -9.89 -0.14
N LYS A 24 -4.98 -9.83 0.36
CA LYS A 24 -4.64 -9.35 1.71
C LYS A 24 -4.86 -7.85 1.82
N ALA A 25 -4.43 -7.05 0.84
CA ALA A 25 -4.64 -5.61 0.80
C ALA A 25 -6.14 -5.26 0.80
N ARG A 26 -6.95 -5.93 -0.05
CA ARG A 26 -8.41 -5.73 -0.07
C ARG A 26 -9.04 -6.02 1.29
N ARG A 27 -8.70 -7.17 1.89
CA ARG A 27 -9.24 -7.57 3.20
C ARG A 27 -8.84 -6.58 4.30
N GLU A 28 -7.57 -6.17 4.33
CA GLU A 28 -7.07 -5.27 5.36
C GLU A 28 -7.65 -3.86 5.23
N GLY A 29 -7.73 -3.32 4.01
CA GLY A 29 -8.37 -2.03 3.73
C GLY A 29 -9.83 -2.00 4.18
N ALA A 30 -10.61 -3.03 3.81
CA ALA A 30 -12.01 -3.15 4.21
C ALA A 30 -12.19 -3.29 5.73
N ASN A 31 -11.31 -4.04 6.39
CA ASN A 31 -11.34 -4.18 7.84
C ASN A 31 -11.05 -2.86 8.56
N LEU A 32 -10.06 -2.09 8.07
CA LEU A 32 -9.73 -0.78 8.64
C LEU A 32 -10.87 0.22 8.43
N GLU A 33 -11.45 0.27 7.24
CA GLU A 33 -12.59 1.15 6.91
C GLU A 33 -13.80 0.85 7.81
N LYS A 34 -14.16 -0.44 7.94
CA LYS A 34 -15.22 -0.90 8.83
C LYS A 34 -14.91 -0.59 10.30
N SER A 35 -13.68 -0.81 10.74
CA SER A 35 -13.27 -0.52 12.13
C SER A 35 -13.26 0.98 12.47
N SER A 36 -13.15 1.81 11.43
CA SER A 36 -13.14 3.27 11.50
C SER A 36 -14.54 3.87 11.36
N SER A 37 -15.60 3.07 11.17
CA SER A 37 -16.98 3.55 10.99
C SER A 37 -17.96 2.77 11.87
N ASN A 38 -18.95 3.46 12.44
CA ASN A 38 -20.10 2.88 13.17
C ASN A 38 -19.78 1.74 14.16
N THR A 39 -18.60 1.77 14.79
CA THR A 39 -18.12 0.77 15.73
C THR A 39 -17.67 1.44 17.02
N LYS A 40 -17.87 0.80 18.17
CA LYS A 40 -17.40 1.30 19.48
C LYS A 40 -15.89 1.57 19.42
N GLY A 41 -15.48 2.79 19.76
CA GLY A 41 -14.07 3.23 19.72
C GLY A 41 -13.57 3.73 18.35
N CYS A 42 -14.44 3.92 17.36
CA CYS A 42 -14.05 4.39 16.02
C CYS A 42 -13.34 5.75 16.04
N VAL A 43 -13.76 6.69 16.90
CA VAL A 43 -13.14 8.02 17.02
C VAL A 43 -11.67 7.90 17.45
N GLU A 44 -11.39 7.08 18.46
CA GLU A 44 -10.02 6.86 18.95
C GLU A 44 -9.16 6.13 17.93
N ARG A 45 -9.73 5.18 17.16
CA ARG A 45 -9.00 4.52 16.06
C ARG A 45 -8.66 5.48 14.92
N ARG A 46 -9.59 6.36 14.53
CA ARG A 46 -9.33 7.41 13.54
C ARG A 46 -8.21 8.32 14.01
N LYS A 47 -8.24 8.79 15.27
CA LYS A 47 -7.15 9.62 15.85
C LYS A 47 -5.79 8.91 15.82
N ARG A 48 -5.77 7.57 15.88
CA ARG A 48 -4.54 6.77 15.80
C ARG A 48 -4.06 6.50 14.37
N GLY A 49 -4.82 6.89 13.34
CA GLY A 49 -4.42 6.76 11.94
C GLY A 49 -5.12 5.67 11.14
N SER A 50 -6.21 5.08 11.66
CA SER A 50 -6.86 3.93 10.99
C SER A 50 -7.48 4.28 9.63
N LEU A 51 -8.00 5.50 9.49
CA LEU A 51 -8.59 5.99 8.24
C LEU A 51 -7.50 6.32 7.21
N GLU A 52 -6.43 6.98 7.66
CA GLU A 52 -5.27 7.32 6.85
C GLU A 52 -4.60 6.06 6.31
N LEU A 53 -4.42 5.03 7.15
CA LEU A 53 -3.88 3.76 6.69
C LEU A 53 -4.81 3.08 5.68
N SER A 54 -6.13 3.09 5.92
CA SER A 54 -7.11 2.53 4.97
C SER A 54 -7.02 3.20 3.60
N ASN A 55 -6.92 4.53 3.55
CA ASN A 55 -6.76 5.29 2.31
C ASN A 55 -5.44 4.95 1.58
N LYS A 56 -4.34 4.79 2.32
CA LYS A 56 -3.05 4.40 1.74
C LYS A 56 -3.08 2.97 1.19
N ILE A 57 -3.72 2.04 1.88
CA ILE A 57 -3.93 0.66 1.40
C ILE A 57 -4.83 0.66 0.16
N GLY A 58 -5.87 1.49 0.11
CA GLY A 58 -6.71 1.64 -1.07
C GLY A 58 -5.94 2.15 -2.28
N SER A 59 -5.09 3.18 -2.10
CA SER A 59 -4.20 3.69 -3.13
C SER A 59 -3.21 2.63 -3.62
N PHE A 60 -2.57 1.91 -2.69
CA PHE A 60 -1.68 0.80 -3.03
C PHE A 60 -2.39 -0.32 -3.78
N LEU A 61 -3.59 -0.71 -3.35
CA LEU A 61 -4.39 -1.73 -4.04
C LEU A 61 -4.74 -1.29 -5.46
N PHE A 62 -5.16 -0.03 -5.64
CA PHE A 62 -5.43 0.51 -6.97
C PHE A 62 -4.20 0.41 -7.87
N PHE A 63 -3.03 0.79 -7.36
CA PHE A 63 -1.77 0.65 -8.08
C PHE A 63 -1.51 -0.81 -8.47
N MET A 64 -1.58 -1.73 -7.51
CA MET A 64 -1.32 -3.14 -7.77
C MET A 64 -2.28 -3.75 -8.80
N GLN A 65 -3.53 -3.28 -8.88
CA GLN A 65 -4.50 -3.79 -9.86
C GLN A 65 -4.37 -3.18 -11.25
N ASN A 66 -3.97 -1.91 -11.35
CA ASN A 66 -4.02 -1.16 -12.61
C ASN A 66 -2.64 -0.82 -13.18
N GLY A 67 -1.56 -0.93 -12.39
CA GLY A 67 -0.21 -0.53 -12.77
C GLY A 67 -0.02 0.98 -12.94
N ILE A 68 -0.94 1.80 -12.42
CA ILE A 68 -0.95 3.26 -12.55
C ILE A 68 -0.80 3.90 -11.17
N LYS A 69 -0.03 4.98 -11.10
CA LYS A 69 0.09 5.78 -9.88
C LYS A 69 -1.28 6.36 -9.48
N PRO A 70 -1.78 6.09 -8.26
CA PRO A 70 -3.04 6.64 -7.79
C PRO A 70 -2.91 8.14 -7.51
N SER A 71 -3.94 8.92 -7.84
CA SER A 71 -3.97 10.37 -7.57
C SER A 71 -3.93 10.71 -6.07
N GLY A 72 -4.35 9.78 -5.22
CA GLY A 72 -4.36 9.92 -3.77
C GLY A 72 -3.02 9.63 -3.08
N ALA A 73 -1.97 9.22 -3.80
CA ALA A 73 -0.65 9.00 -3.23
C ALA A 73 0.33 10.11 -3.65
N SER A 74 1.00 10.69 -2.66
CA SER A 74 2.15 11.58 -2.90
C SER A 74 3.31 10.83 -3.57
N ASP A 75 4.25 11.58 -4.17
CA ASP A 75 5.46 11.03 -4.80
C ASP A 75 6.27 10.17 -3.80
N ASP A 76 6.47 10.69 -2.58
CA ASP A 76 7.14 9.98 -1.48
C ASP A 76 6.41 8.69 -1.06
N GLU A 77 5.08 8.71 -1.02
CA GLU A 77 4.31 7.52 -0.68
C GLU A 77 4.33 6.48 -1.78
N PHE A 78 4.24 6.93 -3.03
CA PHE A 78 4.30 6.05 -4.18
C PHE A 78 5.67 5.38 -4.28
N ASN A 79 6.77 6.10 -4.02
CA ASN A 79 8.12 5.52 -3.97
C ASN A 79 8.25 4.38 -2.96
N LYS A 80 7.47 4.38 -1.88
CA LYS A 80 7.47 3.26 -0.91
C LYS A 80 6.95 1.97 -1.52
N TYR A 81 6.14 2.01 -2.58
CA TYR A 81 5.60 0.81 -3.22
C TYR A 81 6.71 0.01 -3.91
N LYS A 82 7.84 0.67 -4.26
CA LYS A 82 9.02 0.06 -4.88
C LYS A 82 9.50 -1.18 -4.12
N VAL A 83 9.41 -1.20 -2.78
CA VAL A 83 9.82 -2.37 -1.97
C VAL A 83 9.03 -3.64 -2.31
N VAL A 84 7.73 -3.49 -2.59
CA VAL A 84 6.86 -4.62 -2.93
C VAL A 84 7.08 -5.02 -4.39
N VAL A 85 7.18 -4.04 -5.30
CA VAL A 85 7.43 -4.30 -6.72
C VAL A 85 8.78 -4.98 -6.91
N GLN A 86 9.83 -4.52 -6.21
CA GLN A 86 11.15 -5.15 -6.23
C GLN A 86 11.06 -6.60 -5.77
N ALA A 87 10.41 -6.87 -4.64
CA ALA A 87 10.25 -8.24 -4.15
C ALA A 87 9.49 -9.14 -5.14
N LEU A 88 8.50 -8.60 -5.87
CA LEU A 88 7.79 -9.34 -6.92
C LEU A 88 8.65 -9.59 -8.16
N VAL A 89 9.51 -8.64 -8.52
CA VAL A 89 10.50 -8.81 -9.60
C VAL A 89 11.50 -9.90 -9.21
N ASP A 90 12.02 -9.87 -7.98
CA ASP A 90 12.97 -10.87 -7.47
C ASP A 90 12.34 -12.28 -7.44
N LYS A 91 11.02 -12.37 -7.27
CA LYS A 91 10.22 -13.60 -7.36
C LYS A 91 9.82 -14.00 -8.79
N ASN A 92 10.25 -13.28 -9.82
CA ASN A 92 9.81 -13.45 -11.23
C ASN A 92 8.29 -13.33 -11.44
N GLN A 93 7.58 -12.62 -10.57
CA GLN A 93 6.13 -12.37 -10.70
C GLN A 93 5.82 -11.03 -11.36
N MET A 94 6.82 -10.17 -11.54
CA MET A 94 6.75 -8.94 -12.30
C MET A 94 8.00 -8.76 -13.17
N LYS A 95 7.86 -8.02 -14.26
CA LYS A 95 9.00 -7.62 -15.10
C LYS A 95 9.79 -6.50 -14.43
N THR A 96 11.10 -6.48 -14.59
CA THR A 96 11.98 -5.39 -14.14
C THR A 96 11.55 -4.02 -14.67
N GLU A 97 10.87 -3.98 -15.82
CA GLU A 97 10.30 -2.75 -16.38
C GLU A 97 9.29 -2.06 -15.47
N ALA A 98 8.63 -2.79 -14.56
CA ALA A 98 7.75 -2.22 -13.56
C ALA A 98 8.49 -1.27 -12.60
N LEU A 99 9.81 -1.41 -12.44
CA LEU A 99 10.60 -0.54 -11.56
C LEU A 99 10.85 0.84 -12.19
N LYS A 100 10.84 0.94 -13.53
CA LYS A 100 11.09 2.19 -14.26
C LYS A 100 10.13 3.33 -13.91
N MET A 101 8.95 2.98 -13.36
CA MET A 101 7.96 3.98 -12.96
C MET A 101 8.33 4.73 -11.68
N PHE A 102 9.24 4.19 -10.87
CA PHE A 102 9.74 4.82 -9.65
C PHE A 102 10.98 5.67 -9.94
N ASP A 103 11.82 5.26 -10.89
CA ASP A 103 13.04 5.99 -11.26
C ASP A 103 12.75 7.40 -11.81
N LYS A 104 11.58 7.60 -12.43
CA LYS A 104 11.15 8.92 -12.95
C LYS A 104 10.85 9.95 -11.86
N ILE A 105 10.66 9.52 -10.61
CA ILE A 105 10.32 10.40 -9.50
C ILE A 105 11.60 10.90 -8.82
N GLU A 106 12.66 10.09 -8.82
CA GLU A 106 13.97 10.44 -8.24
C GLU A 106 14.74 11.48 -9.09
N ALA A 107 14.29 11.78 -10.32
CA ALA A 107 14.95 12.71 -11.24
C ALA A 107 14.45 14.17 -11.18
N LYS A 108 13.62 14.52 -10.19
CA LYS A 108 13.22 15.91 -9.93
C LYS A 108 14.04 16.48 -8.77
N ASP A 109 15.30 16.79 -9.05
CA ASP A 109 16.15 17.68 -8.24
C ASP A 109 16.32 19.01 -8.99
#